data_AF-A0A961Q280-F1
#
_entry.id   AF-A0A961Q280-F1
#
_cell.length_a   1.000
_cell.length_b   1.000
_cell.length_c   1.000
_cell.angle_alpha   90.00
_cell.angle_beta   90.00
_cell.angle_gamma   90.00
#
_symmetry.space_group_name_H-M   'P 1'
#
loop_
_entity.id
_entity.type
_entity.pdbx_description
1 polymer ?
#
loop_
_entity_poly.entity_id
_entity_poly.type
_entity_poly.pdbx_seq_one_letter_code
_entity_poly.pdbx_strand_id
1 'polypeptide(L)'
;RIQMINGVLNINGEPVKLEPAGQFDEAYLPQGPIGNMPRCENGLVGPGEICIKTRMRETLPNGVTHDILNIDDNGFADNTKVFTVPEGEYFFMGDNRDNSQDSRFPRTIGGVGYVPFENLVGRADRIMFSSAGRSILAFWTWRKDRYFKAIE
;
A
#
# COMPACT_ATOMS: atom_id res chain seq x y z
N ARG A 1 3.54 -15.34 12.65
CA ARG A 1 4.43 -14.26 13.13
C ARG A 1 4.76 -13.36 11.96
N ILE A 2 4.69 -12.05 12.11
CA ILE A 2 4.97 -11.06 11.06
C ILE A 2 6.03 -10.09 11.57
N GLN A 3 6.99 -9.70 10.74
CA GLN A 3 8.00 -8.71 11.10
C GLN A 3 8.56 -8.01 9.85
N MET A 4 8.84 -6.71 9.93
CA MET A 4 9.67 -6.01 8.94
C MET A 4 11.11 -5.95 9.44
N ILE A 5 12.07 -6.30 8.59
CA ILE A 5 13.51 -6.21 8.86
C ILE A 5 14.16 -5.56 7.64
N ASN A 6 14.74 -4.37 7.82
CA ASN A 6 15.37 -3.58 6.76
C ASN A 6 14.49 -3.46 5.49
N GLY A 7 13.20 -3.16 5.68
CA GLY A 7 12.24 -2.99 4.58
C GLY A 7 11.73 -4.31 3.98
N VAL A 8 12.20 -5.47 4.45
CA VAL A 8 11.76 -6.78 3.97
C VAL A 8 10.74 -7.40 4.92
N LEU A 9 9.57 -7.78 4.39
CA LEU A 9 8.56 -8.51 5.13
C LEU A 9 9.01 -9.94 5.43
N ASN A 10 8.91 -10.34 6.68
CA ASN A 10 9.22 -11.69 7.16
C ASN A 10 7.93 -12.32 7.71
N ILE A 11 7.56 -13.48 7.17
CA ILE A 11 6.36 -14.24 7.56
C ILE A 11 6.81 -15.57 8.15
N ASN A 12 6.47 -15.80 9.41
CA ASN A 12 6.86 -16.98 10.19
C ASN A 12 8.37 -17.21 10.26
N GLY A 13 9.17 -16.15 10.16
CA GLY A 13 10.64 -16.20 10.20
C GLY A 13 11.31 -16.27 8.83
N GLU A 14 10.53 -16.44 7.76
CA GLU A 14 11.04 -16.48 6.39
C GLU A 14 10.83 -15.13 5.70
N PRO A 15 11.88 -14.54 5.09
CA PRO A 15 11.73 -13.32 4.30
C PRO A 15 10.95 -13.61 3.02
N VAL A 16 10.04 -12.71 2.66
CA VAL A 16 9.38 -12.75 1.36
C VAL A 16 10.39 -12.47 0.24
N LYS A 17 10.14 -13.00 -0.95
CA LYS A 17 10.98 -12.71 -2.11
C LYS A 17 10.65 -11.30 -2.61
N LEU A 18 11.67 -10.47 -2.80
CA LEU A 18 11.56 -9.15 -3.38
C LEU A 18 12.42 -9.05 -4.64
N GLU A 19 11.84 -8.54 -5.71
CA GLU A 19 12.51 -8.30 -6.98
C GLU A 19 12.27 -6.86 -7.45
N PRO A 20 13.25 -6.17 -8.05
CA PRO A 20 13.01 -4.87 -8.64
C PRO A 20 11.91 -4.93 -9.71
N ALA A 21 10.94 -4.01 -9.63
CA ALA A 21 9.83 -3.90 -10.58
C ALA A 21 9.80 -2.52 -11.27
N GLY A 22 10.90 -1.77 -11.17
CA GLY A 22 11.07 -0.46 -11.76
C GLY A 22 10.57 0.66 -10.87
N GLN A 23 10.04 1.70 -11.50
CA GLN A 23 9.62 2.93 -10.84
C GLN A 23 8.12 3.14 -11.00
N PHE A 24 7.51 3.82 -10.04
CA PHE A 24 6.14 4.33 -10.13
C PHE A 24 6.18 5.86 -10.12
N ASP A 25 5.55 6.44 -11.14
CA ASP A 25 5.46 7.88 -11.34
C ASP A 25 4.02 8.32 -11.09
N GLU A 26 3.83 9.30 -10.22
CA GLU A 26 2.56 9.99 -10.08
C GLU A 26 2.74 11.51 -10.09
N ALA A 27 1.72 12.24 -10.55
CA ALA A 27 1.73 13.69 -10.43
C ALA A 27 1.62 14.09 -8.95
N TYR A 28 2.46 15.03 -8.52
CA TYR A 28 2.43 15.59 -7.17
C TYR A 28 1.23 16.53 -7.01
N LEU A 29 0.06 15.92 -6.77
CA LEU A 29 -1.23 16.60 -6.62
C LEU A 29 -2.04 15.98 -5.47
N PRO A 30 -3.03 16.70 -4.91
CA PRO A 30 -3.90 16.17 -3.86
C PRO A 30 -4.60 14.86 -4.28
N GLN A 31 -4.43 13.79 -3.50
CA GLN A 31 -5.00 12.48 -3.74
C GLN A 31 -6.15 12.14 -2.78
N GLY A 32 -7.13 11.38 -3.30
CA GLY A 32 -8.26 10.88 -2.52
C GLY A 32 -9.27 11.96 -2.08
N PRO A 33 -10.30 11.58 -1.32
CA PRO A 33 -11.35 12.50 -0.87
C PRO A 33 -10.84 13.54 0.14
N ILE A 34 -9.83 13.19 0.93
CA ILE A 34 -9.20 14.08 1.91
C ILE A 34 -8.23 15.07 1.24
N GLY A 35 -7.69 14.73 0.07
CA GLY A 35 -6.79 15.61 -0.69
C GLY A 35 -5.38 15.70 -0.10
N ASN A 36 -4.87 14.60 0.46
CA ASN A 36 -3.49 14.54 0.94
C ASN A 36 -2.50 14.55 -0.22
N MET A 37 -1.37 15.24 -0.06
CA MET A 37 -0.27 15.15 -1.02
C MET A 37 0.42 13.79 -0.88
N PRO A 38 0.87 13.16 -2.00
CA PRO A 38 1.69 11.96 -1.91
C PRO A 38 3.03 12.30 -1.26
N ARG A 39 3.73 11.29 -0.75
CA ARG A 39 5.14 11.39 -0.39
C ARG A 39 5.96 10.89 -1.57
N CYS A 40 7.14 11.45 -1.77
CA CYS A 40 7.98 11.21 -2.95
C CYS A 40 9.40 10.87 -2.53
N GLU A 41 9.99 9.88 -3.20
CA GLU A 41 11.37 9.45 -2.98
C GLU A 41 12.37 10.52 -3.45
N ASN A 42 12.03 11.24 -4.51
CA ASN A 42 12.83 12.35 -5.05
C ASN A 42 12.76 13.66 -4.23
N GLY A 43 12.23 13.60 -3.00
CA GLY A 43 12.28 14.71 -2.04
C GLY A 43 11.26 15.82 -2.30
N LEU A 44 11.72 17.08 -2.37
CA LEU A 44 10.86 18.25 -2.57
C LEU A 44 10.42 18.32 -4.04
N VAL A 45 9.16 18.02 -4.30
CA VAL A 45 8.54 18.04 -5.63
C VAL A 45 7.54 19.19 -5.73
N GLY A 46 7.58 19.96 -6.81
CA GLY A 46 6.64 21.04 -7.07
C GLY A 46 5.23 20.53 -7.45
N PRO A 47 4.16 21.31 -7.20
CA PRO A 47 2.81 20.92 -7.61
C PRO A 47 2.71 20.56 -9.10
N GLY A 48 2.21 19.36 -9.39
CA GLY A 48 2.06 18.84 -10.75
C GLY A 48 3.32 18.23 -11.36
N GLU A 49 4.48 18.34 -10.71
CA GLU A 49 5.69 17.64 -11.13
C GLU A 49 5.63 16.15 -10.78
N ILE A 50 6.63 15.38 -11.23
CA ILE A 50 6.66 13.92 -11.06
C ILE A 50 7.16 13.57 -9.66
N CYS A 51 6.29 12.90 -8.90
CA CYS A 51 6.57 12.23 -7.66
C CYS A 51 6.98 10.79 -7.96
N ILE A 52 8.21 10.44 -7.58
CA ILE A 52 8.82 9.14 -7.88
C ILE A 52 8.70 8.22 -6.66
N LYS A 53 8.45 6.93 -6.91
CA LYS A 53 8.53 5.86 -5.91
C LYS A 53 9.17 4.61 -6.50
N THR A 54 10.04 3.98 -5.73
CA THR A 54 10.59 2.67 -6.07
C THR A 54 9.49 1.61 -6.01
N ARG A 55 9.41 0.78 -7.05
CA ARG A 55 8.49 -0.36 -7.12
C ARG A 55 9.23 -1.66 -7.00
N MET A 56 8.77 -2.51 -6.09
CA MET A 56 9.28 -3.87 -5.91
C MET A 56 8.14 -4.86 -6.15
N ARG A 57 8.49 -6.03 -6.67
CA ARG A 57 7.59 -7.18 -6.76
C ARG A 57 7.80 -8.07 -5.56
N GLU A 58 6.78 -8.19 -4.73
CA GLU A 58 6.77 -9.03 -3.53
C GLU A 58 6.08 -10.36 -3.84
N THR A 59 6.71 -11.48 -3.49
CA THR A 59 6.09 -12.82 -3.56
C THR A 59 6.02 -13.42 -2.18
N LEU A 60 4.79 -13.67 -1.75
CA LEU A 60 4.47 -14.24 -0.44
C LEU A 60 4.74 -15.76 -0.41
N PRO A 61 4.87 -16.38 0.78
CA PRO A 61 5.16 -17.81 0.90
C PRO A 61 4.11 -18.74 0.26
N ASN A 62 2.88 -18.26 0.07
CA ASN A 62 1.82 -18.99 -0.62
C ASN A 62 1.85 -18.84 -2.16
N GLY A 63 2.87 -18.15 -2.70
CA GLY A 63 3.04 -17.93 -4.13
C GLY A 63 2.27 -16.75 -4.72
N VAL A 64 1.49 -16.02 -3.91
CA VAL A 64 0.83 -14.79 -4.36
C VAL A 64 1.89 -13.71 -4.58
N THR A 65 1.80 -13.01 -5.71
CA THR A 65 2.74 -11.97 -6.10
C THR A 65 1.99 -10.66 -6.34
N HIS A 66 2.53 -9.55 -5.84
CA HIS A 66 1.98 -8.22 -6.04
C HIS A 66 3.09 -7.16 -6.03
N ASP A 67 2.79 -5.98 -6.58
CA ASP A 67 3.73 -4.87 -6.60
C ASP A 67 3.53 -3.98 -5.36
N ILE A 68 4.62 -3.59 -4.73
CA ILE A 68 4.65 -2.69 -3.56
C ILE A 68 5.44 -1.43 -3.92
N LEU A 69 5.11 -0.31 -3.27
CA LEU A 69 5.81 0.96 -3.41
C LEU A 69 6.58 1.28 -2.13
N ASN A 70 7.84 1.67 -2.30
CA ASN A 70 8.75 2.13 -1.25
C ASN A 70 9.23 3.57 -1.55
N ILE A 71 9.50 4.33 -0.51
CA ILE A 71 9.93 5.72 -0.54
C ILE A 71 11.20 5.90 0.29
N ASP A 72 11.22 5.37 1.52
CA ASP A 72 12.38 5.46 2.41
C ASP A 72 12.93 4.05 2.68
N ASP A 73 14.25 3.89 2.73
CA ASP A 73 14.88 2.58 3.05
C ASP A 73 15.09 2.37 4.57
N ASN A 74 14.74 3.37 5.37
CA ASN A 74 14.90 3.36 6.83
C ASN A 74 13.78 4.14 7.53
N GLY A 75 12.57 4.03 6.98
CA GLY A 75 11.35 4.54 7.58
C GLY A 75 11.02 3.82 8.89
N PHE A 76 10.15 4.45 9.69
CA PHE A 76 9.73 3.90 10.99
C PHE A 76 9.13 2.48 10.88
N ALA A 77 8.52 2.15 9.75
CA ALA A 77 7.84 0.87 9.53
C ALA A 77 8.71 -0.20 8.86
N ASP A 78 9.97 0.09 8.53
CA ASP A 78 10.88 -0.85 7.85
C ASP A 78 11.58 -1.81 8.80
N ASN A 79 11.59 -1.47 10.09
CA ASN A 79 12.14 -2.29 11.16
C ASN A 79 11.13 -2.34 12.30
N THR A 80 10.40 -3.45 12.40
CA THR A 80 9.38 -3.63 13.43
C THR A 80 9.80 -4.67 14.47
N LYS A 81 9.11 -4.62 15.61
CA LYS A 81 9.05 -5.76 16.52
C LYS A 81 8.34 -6.93 15.83
N VAL A 82 8.50 -8.13 16.40
CA VAL A 82 7.74 -9.31 15.95
C VAL A 82 6.28 -9.15 16.38
N PHE A 83 5.37 -9.24 15.41
CA PHE A 83 3.94 -9.36 15.63
C PHE A 83 3.55 -10.84 15.68
N THR A 84 2.91 -11.23 16.78
CA THR A 84 2.25 -12.54 16.89
C THR A 84 0.76 -12.30 16.76
N VAL A 85 0.24 -12.56 15.56
CA VAL A 85 -1.18 -12.38 15.24
C VAL A 85 -2.00 -13.37 16.07
N PRO A 86 -2.92 -12.90 16.92
CA PRO A 86 -3.79 -13.77 17.70
C PRO A 86 -4.70 -14.63 16.81
N GLU A 87 -5.19 -15.75 17.37
CA GLU A 87 -6.23 -16.53 16.72
C GLU A 87 -7.49 -15.68 16.51
N GLY A 88 -8.14 -15.83 15.35
CA GLY A 88 -9.32 -15.04 14.99
C GLY A 88 -9.02 -13.59 14.56
N GLU A 89 -7.75 -13.18 14.51
CA GLU A 89 -7.34 -11.85 14.06
C GLU A 89 -6.46 -11.91 12.80
N TYR A 90 -6.36 -10.76 12.14
CA TYR A 90 -5.66 -10.58 10.87
C TYR A 90 -4.69 -9.41 10.93
N PHE A 91 -3.60 -9.52 10.19
CA PHE A 91 -2.61 -8.47 10.01
C PHE A 91 -2.64 -8.01 8.56
N PHE A 92 -2.93 -6.73 8.34
CA PHE A 92 -3.03 -6.14 7.01
C PHE A 92 -1.86 -5.20 6.76
N MET A 93 -1.38 -5.19 5.52
CA MET A 93 -0.38 -4.27 5.03
C MET A 93 -0.84 -3.70 3.68
N GLY A 94 -0.63 -2.40 3.48
CA GLY A 94 -0.91 -1.77 2.20
C GLY A 94 0.25 -1.93 1.21
N ASP A 95 -0.06 -1.99 -0.07
CA ASP A 95 0.94 -2.06 -1.15
C ASP A 95 1.79 -0.79 -1.23
N ASN A 96 1.20 0.37 -0.94
CA ASN A 96 1.90 1.66 -0.88
C ASN A 96 2.51 1.85 0.52
N ARG A 97 3.62 1.15 0.79
CA ARG A 97 4.11 0.83 2.15
C ARG A 97 4.32 2.06 3.01
N ASP A 98 5.00 3.08 2.49
CA ASP A 98 5.32 4.32 3.21
C ASP A 98 4.16 5.33 3.30
N ASN A 99 3.07 5.04 2.58
CA ASN A 99 1.84 5.82 2.56
C ASN A 99 0.65 5.03 3.13
N SER A 100 0.91 3.96 3.88
CA SER A 100 -0.10 3.08 4.46
C SER A 100 -0.02 3.10 5.98
N GLN A 101 -1.09 3.55 6.63
CA GLN A 101 -1.23 3.50 8.09
C GLN A 101 -1.93 2.20 8.51
N ASP A 102 -1.27 1.07 8.25
CA ASP A 102 -1.83 -0.28 8.39
C ASP A 102 -1.52 -0.95 9.75
N SER A 103 -1.57 -2.29 9.81
CA SER A 103 -1.40 -3.06 11.06
C SER A 103 0.00 -2.92 11.68
N ARG A 104 1.00 -2.43 10.93
CA ARG A 104 2.33 -2.10 11.48
C ARG A 104 2.27 -1.00 12.53
N PHE A 105 1.24 -0.15 12.47
CA PHE A 105 1.04 0.96 13.38
C PHE A 105 -0.01 0.63 14.45
N PRO A 106 0.25 0.89 15.74
CA PRO A 106 -0.74 0.70 16.78
C PRO A 106 -1.86 1.74 16.70
N ARG A 107 -3.06 1.37 17.15
CA ARG A 107 -4.25 2.25 17.17
C ARG A 107 -4.03 3.55 17.97
N THR A 108 -3.17 3.52 18.97
CA THR A 108 -2.83 4.69 19.80
C THR A 108 -2.16 5.83 19.03
N ILE A 109 -1.59 5.55 17.85
CA ILE A 109 -1.01 6.55 16.96
C ILE A 109 -1.77 6.66 15.62
N GLY A 110 -3.01 6.17 15.58
CA GLY A 110 -3.87 6.21 14.39
C GLY A 110 -3.76 4.99 13.47
N GLY A 111 -2.95 3.98 13.82
CA GLY A 111 -2.84 2.73 13.06
C GLY A 111 -4.07 1.83 13.12
N VAL A 112 -4.09 0.80 12.27
CA VAL A 112 -5.18 -0.20 12.28
C VAL A 112 -4.98 -1.20 13.42
N GLY A 113 -3.74 -1.56 13.74
CA GLY A 113 -3.42 -2.72 14.57
C GLY A 113 -3.96 -4.02 13.97
N TYR A 114 -4.19 -5.03 14.80
CA TYR A 114 -4.85 -6.26 14.35
C TYR A 114 -6.35 -6.04 14.07
N VAL A 115 -6.89 -6.84 13.16
CA VAL A 115 -8.29 -6.78 12.73
C VAL A 115 -8.97 -8.12 13.05
N PRO A 116 -9.95 -8.13 13.96
CA PRO A 116 -10.75 -9.32 14.24
C PRO A 116 -11.55 -9.82 13.03
N PHE A 117 -11.79 -11.12 12.97
CA PHE A 117 -12.53 -11.79 11.89
C PHE A 117 -13.91 -11.18 11.64
N GLU A 118 -14.63 -10.81 12.70
CA GLU A 118 -15.97 -10.22 12.60
C GLU A 118 -16.01 -8.87 11.85
N ASN A 119 -14.87 -8.21 11.71
CA ASN A 119 -14.76 -6.99 10.91
C ASN A 119 -14.47 -7.25 9.43
N LEU A 120 -14.25 -8.51 9.04
CA LEU A 120 -14.04 -8.88 7.64
C LEU A 120 -15.39 -8.98 6.92
N VAL A 121 -15.64 -8.03 6.02
CA VAL A 121 -16.85 -8.01 5.18
C VAL A 121 -16.69 -8.89 3.95
N GLY A 122 -15.51 -8.86 3.30
CA GLY A 122 -15.25 -9.64 2.08
C GLY A 122 -13.98 -9.22 1.35
N ARG A 123 -13.72 -9.88 0.22
CA ARG A 123 -12.58 -9.59 -0.66
C ARG A 123 -12.97 -8.60 -1.76
N ALA A 124 -12.08 -7.66 -2.07
CA ALA A 124 -12.23 -6.79 -3.24
C ALA A 124 -11.76 -7.52 -4.50
N ASP A 125 -12.67 -7.77 -5.46
CA ASP A 125 -12.37 -8.58 -6.65
C ASP A 125 -12.20 -7.77 -7.94
N ARG A 126 -12.92 -6.64 -8.08
CA ARG A 126 -12.97 -5.88 -9.34
C ARG A 126 -13.13 -4.39 -9.12
N ILE A 127 -12.52 -3.61 -10.00
CA ILE A 127 -12.71 -2.17 -10.09
C ILE A 127 -13.93 -1.91 -10.99
N MET A 128 -15.10 -1.65 -10.41
CA MET A 128 -16.31 -1.39 -11.19
C MET A 128 -16.27 -0.04 -11.91
N PHE A 129 -15.67 0.96 -11.27
CA PHE A 129 -15.57 2.32 -11.80
C PHE A 129 -14.31 3.02 -11.28
N SER A 130 -13.78 3.95 -12.08
CA SER A 130 -12.62 4.76 -11.71
C SER A 130 -12.66 6.16 -12.34
N SER A 131 -12.34 7.17 -11.55
CA SER A 131 -12.21 8.56 -11.98
C SER A 131 -10.95 9.16 -11.35
N ALA A 132 -10.28 10.06 -12.08
CA ALA A 132 -9.24 10.93 -11.55
C ALA A 132 -9.83 12.25 -11.01
N GLY A 133 -11.05 12.62 -11.43
CA GLY A 133 -11.73 13.84 -10.99
C GLY A 133 -12.69 13.60 -9.83
N ARG A 134 -12.99 14.68 -9.09
CA ARG A 134 -13.88 14.68 -7.92
C ARG A 134 -15.38 14.56 -8.25
N SER A 135 -15.77 14.90 -9.49
CA SER A 135 -17.17 14.85 -9.93
C SER A 135 -17.37 13.71 -10.91
N ILE A 136 -18.38 12.87 -10.67
CA ILE A 136 -18.78 11.83 -11.62
C ILE A 136 -19.27 12.44 -12.95
N LEU A 137 -19.80 13.66 -12.93
CA LEU A 137 -20.23 14.37 -14.14
C LEU A 137 -19.06 14.86 -15.01
N ALA A 138 -17.85 14.93 -14.45
CA ALA A 138 -16.64 15.28 -15.20
C ALA A 138 -16.14 14.05 -15.99
N PHE A 139 -16.93 13.60 -16.95
CA PHE A 139 -16.71 12.35 -17.70
C PHE A 139 -15.38 12.30 -18.48
N TRP A 140 -14.74 13.45 -18.73
CA TRP A 140 -13.39 13.52 -19.30
C TRP A 140 -12.28 13.11 -18.33
N THR A 141 -12.57 12.99 -17.03
CA THR A 141 -11.60 12.52 -16.01
C THR A 141 -11.72 11.03 -15.69
N TRP A 142 -12.61 10.33 -16.39
CA TRP A 142 -12.88 8.90 -16.21
C TRP A 142 -11.73 8.04 -16.72
N ARG A 143 -11.28 7.10 -15.89
CA ARG A 143 -10.16 6.17 -16.20
C ARG A 143 -10.71 4.84 -16.74
N LYS A 144 -11.20 4.87 -17.97
CA LYS A 144 -11.94 3.75 -18.60
C LYS A 144 -11.12 2.47 -18.71
N ASP A 145 -9.81 2.58 -18.83
CA ASP A 145 -8.83 1.48 -18.84
C ASP A 145 -8.84 0.63 -17.55
N ARG A 146 -9.42 1.16 -16.46
CA ARG A 146 -9.54 0.45 -15.18
C ARG A 146 -10.91 -0.19 -14.95
N TYR A 147 -11.86 -0.04 -15.87
CA TYR A 147 -13.23 -0.51 -15.64
C TYR A 147 -13.32 -2.02 -15.76
N PHE A 148 -14.04 -2.64 -14.82
CA PHE A 148 -14.19 -4.08 -14.66
C PHE A 148 -12.87 -4.86 -14.53
N LYS A 149 -11.75 -4.15 -14.32
CA LYS A 149 -10.44 -4.75 -14.16
C LYS A 149 -10.45 -5.62 -12.91
N ALA A 150 -10.03 -6.87 -13.06
CA ALA A 150 -9.84 -7.78 -11.94
C ALA A 150 -8.70 -7.27 -11.06
N ILE A 151 -8.87 -7.43 -9.76
CA ILE A 151 -7.79 -7.26 -8.78
C ILE A 151 -7.14 -8.64 -8.66
N GLU A 152 -5.85 -8.70 -8.99
CA GLU A 152 -5.02 -9.90 -8.88
C GLU A 152 -4.45 -10.01 -7.46
#